data_AF-A0A838TC05-F1
#
_entry.id   AF-A0A838TC05-F1
#
_cell.length_a   1.000
_cell.length_b   1.000
_cell.length_c   1.000
_cell.angle_alpha   90.00
_cell.angle_beta   90.00
_cell.angle_gamma   90.00
#
_symmetry.space_group_name_H-M   'P 1'
#
loop_
_entity.id
_entity.type
_entity.pdbx_description
1 polymer ?
#
loop_
_entity_poly.entity_id
_entity_poly.type
_entity_poly.pdbx_seq_one_letter_code
_entity_poly.pdbx_strand_id
1 'polypeptide(L)'
;MCYIYYLIGVDQLTGYTGKSGQEAFLHCFFFSAQSLTTVGYGRIAPVGIAASWVASIESMIGLLIFALATGLLYGKFSRPKARIIHSKNALISGYKKENLVWGARFILNFQESPDGATIHYVNMINDYEPVGLPDYRVAAGARVYLIR
;
A
#
# COMPACT_ATOMS: atom_id res chain seq x y z
N MET A 1 -11.45 -27.13 12.23
CA MET A 1 -12.50 -27.86 12.98
C MET A 1 -12.31 -29.37 13.06
N CYS A 2 -11.12 -29.91 12.73
CA CYS A 2 -10.80 -31.35 12.79
C CYS A 2 -11.29 -32.10 14.06
N TYR A 3 -11.02 -31.56 15.25
CA TYR A 3 -11.43 -32.21 16.51
C TYR A 3 -12.95 -32.30 16.67
N ILE A 4 -13.71 -31.32 16.16
CA ILE A 4 -15.18 -31.34 16.19
C ILE A 4 -15.72 -32.45 15.29
N TYR A 5 -15.13 -32.64 14.10
CA TYR A 5 -15.50 -33.77 13.24
C TYR A 5 -15.16 -35.12 13.88
N TYR A 6 -14.02 -35.19 14.58
CA TYR A 6 -13.65 -36.39 15.32
C TYR A 6 -14.64 -36.72 16.46
N LEU A 7 -15.15 -35.70 17.16
CA LEU A 7 -16.18 -35.86 18.21
C LEU A 7 -17.57 -36.21 17.65
N ILE A 8 -17.96 -35.64 16.50
CA ILE A 8 -19.22 -35.95 15.81
C ILE A 8 -19.22 -37.39 15.28
N GLY A 9 -18.04 -37.95 15.04
CA GLY A 9 -17.85 -39.28 14.50
C GLY A 9 -17.43 -39.22 13.03
N VAL A 10 -16.38 -39.98 12.71
CA VAL A 10 -15.82 -40.05 11.35
C VAL A 10 -16.80 -40.72 10.38
N ASP A 11 -17.78 -41.47 10.90
CA ASP A 11 -18.89 -42.06 10.14
C ASP A 11 -19.78 -41.03 9.44
N GLN A 12 -19.74 -39.76 9.86
CA GLN A 12 -20.46 -38.67 9.21
C GLN A 12 -19.74 -38.09 7.98
N LEU A 13 -18.57 -38.64 7.61
CA LEU A 13 -17.77 -38.25 6.45
C LEU A 13 -17.70 -39.39 5.43
N THR A 14 -17.92 -39.09 4.15
CA THR A 14 -17.81 -40.08 3.08
C THR A 14 -16.36 -40.54 2.87
N GLY A 15 -16.19 -41.80 2.48
CA GLY A 15 -14.89 -42.32 2.02
C GLY A 15 -13.92 -42.75 3.11
N TYR A 16 -14.36 -42.79 4.38
CA TYR A 16 -13.57 -43.38 5.46
C TYR A 16 -13.74 -44.91 5.48
N THR A 17 -12.68 -45.63 5.16
CA THR A 17 -12.63 -47.11 5.17
C THR A 17 -11.61 -47.65 6.17
N GLY A 18 -10.97 -46.78 6.95
CA GLY A 18 -9.89 -47.10 7.88
C GLY A 18 -10.40 -47.73 9.18
N LYS A 19 -9.60 -48.60 9.79
CA LYS A 19 -9.89 -49.23 11.11
C LYS A 19 -9.00 -48.68 12.23
N SER A 20 -8.09 -47.75 11.92
CA SER A 20 -7.13 -47.16 12.85
C SER A 20 -7.53 -45.74 13.28
N GLY A 21 -7.43 -45.43 14.58
CA GLY A 21 -7.77 -44.11 15.12
C GLY A 21 -6.90 -42.97 14.56
N GLN A 22 -5.67 -43.26 14.14
CA GLN A 22 -4.79 -42.26 13.51
C GLN A 22 -5.24 -41.88 12.10
N GLU A 23 -5.69 -42.87 11.31
CA GLU A 23 -6.22 -42.64 9.97
C GLU A 23 -7.52 -41.84 10.02
N ALA A 24 -8.37 -42.14 11.00
CA ALA A 24 -9.58 -41.36 11.30
C ALA A 24 -9.29 -39.88 11.54
N PHE A 25 -8.32 -39.57 12.42
CA PHE A 25 -7.94 -38.19 12.69
C PHE A 25 -7.36 -37.48 11.46
N LEU A 26 -6.47 -38.15 10.72
CA LEU A 26 -5.89 -37.59 9.50
C LEU A 26 -6.96 -37.31 8.44
N HIS A 27 -7.95 -38.18 8.31
CA HIS A 27 -9.07 -37.99 7.40
C HIS A 27 -9.89 -36.74 7.75
N CYS A 28 -10.23 -36.56 9.03
CA CYS A 28 -10.90 -35.35 9.52
C CYS A 28 -10.03 -34.09 9.35
N PHE A 29 -8.71 -34.20 9.51
CA PHE A 29 -7.78 -33.10 9.32
C PHE A 29 -7.73 -32.65 7.86
N PHE A 30 -7.59 -33.59 6.93
CA PHE A 30 -7.57 -33.27 5.49
C PHE A 30 -8.90 -32.69 5.01
N PHE A 31 -10.03 -33.19 5.52
CA PHE A 31 -11.33 -32.59 5.25
C PHE A 31 -11.42 -31.15 5.76
N SER A 32 -11.05 -30.91 7.02
CA SER A 32 -11.05 -29.58 7.63
C SER A 32 -10.13 -28.60 6.89
N ALA A 33 -8.94 -29.03 6.47
CA ALA A 33 -8.02 -28.21 5.69
C ALA A 33 -8.63 -27.82 4.34
N GLN A 34 -9.22 -28.78 3.62
CA GLN A 34 -9.85 -28.53 2.31
C GLN A 34 -11.09 -27.64 2.41
N SER A 35 -11.89 -27.79 3.47
CA SER A 35 -13.07 -26.94 3.71
C SER A 35 -12.67 -25.53 4.11
N LEU A 36 -11.66 -25.39 4.98
CA LEU A 36 -11.15 -24.10 5.42
C LEU A 36 -10.56 -23.28 4.27
N THR A 37 -9.81 -23.92 3.37
CA THR A 37 -9.26 -23.24 2.18
C THR A 37 -10.25 -23.17 1.02
N THR A 38 -11.49 -23.63 1.21
CA THR A 38 -12.54 -23.73 0.18
C THR A 38 -12.11 -24.46 -1.10
N VAL A 39 -11.11 -25.36 -1.00
CA VAL A 39 -10.61 -26.14 -2.16
C VAL A 39 -11.56 -27.28 -2.48
N GLY A 40 -12.02 -28.00 -1.45
CA GLY A 40 -13.06 -29.03 -1.55
C GLY A 40 -12.95 -29.97 -2.76
N TYR A 41 -11.93 -30.84 -2.81
CA TYR A 41 -11.74 -31.78 -3.93
C TYR A 41 -12.92 -32.75 -4.18
N GLY A 42 -13.93 -32.78 -3.32
CA GLY A 42 -15.13 -33.60 -3.47
C GLY A 42 -14.94 -35.07 -3.11
N ARG A 43 -13.72 -35.52 -2.80
CA ARG A 43 -13.44 -36.91 -2.40
C ARG A 43 -13.98 -37.24 -1.01
N ILE A 44 -13.96 -36.26 -0.10
CA ILE A 44 -14.45 -36.40 1.28
C ILE A 44 -15.54 -35.33 1.46
N ALA A 45 -16.74 -35.74 1.82
CA ALA A 45 -17.88 -34.86 2.00
C ALA A 45 -18.63 -35.19 3.30
N PRO A 46 -19.23 -34.19 3.96
CA PRO A 46 -20.08 -34.42 5.13
C PRO A 46 -21.42 -35.01 4.67
N VAL A 47 -21.82 -36.13 5.26
CA VAL A 47 -23.14 -36.76 5.04
C VAL A 47 -24.11 -36.33 6.13
N GLY A 48 -23.62 -36.21 7.36
CA GLY A 48 -24.42 -35.84 8.52
C GLY A 48 -24.83 -34.38 8.54
N ILE A 49 -26.06 -34.11 9.00
CA ILE A 49 -26.55 -32.74 9.21
C ILE A 49 -25.58 -31.96 10.12
N ALA A 50 -25.13 -32.55 11.23
CA ALA A 50 -24.18 -31.91 12.13
C ALA A 50 -22.83 -31.59 11.46
N ALA A 51 -22.27 -32.53 10.68
CA ALA A 51 -21.02 -32.33 9.96
C ALA A 51 -21.15 -31.24 8.88
N SER A 52 -22.28 -31.22 8.15
CA SER A 52 -22.56 -30.21 7.12
C SER A 52 -22.71 -28.80 7.68
N TRP A 53 -23.33 -28.66 8.86
CA TRP A 53 -23.41 -27.38 9.57
C TRP A 53 -22.02 -26.86 9.96
N VAL A 54 -21.18 -27.72 10.53
CA VAL A 54 -19.80 -27.35 10.91
C VAL A 54 -18.98 -26.97 9.67
N ALA A 55 -19.10 -27.75 8.58
CA ALA A 55 -18.38 -27.49 7.32
C ALA A 55 -18.79 -26.17 6.66
N SER A 56 -20.08 -25.81 6.73
CA SER A 56 -20.58 -24.54 6.20
C SER A 56 -20.02 -23.35 6.98
N ILE A 57 -20.02 -23.41 8.31
CA ILE A 57 -19.46 -22.36 9.18
C ILE A 57 -17.93 -22.25 8.96
N GLU A 58 -17.23 -23.39 8.89
CA GLU A 58 -15.79 -23.43 8.64
C GLU A 58 -15.41 -22.77 7.31
N SER A 59 -16.17 -23.04 6.25
CA SER A 59 -15.95 -22.45 4.92
C SER A 59 -16.19 -20.92 4.92
N MET A 60 -17.21 -20.46 5.64
CA MET A 60 -17.50 -19.02 5.79
C MET A 60 -16.36 -18.30 6.54
N ILE A 61 -15.84 -18.90 7.62
CA ILE A 61 -14.71 -18.36 8.38
C ILE A 61 -13.43 -18.34 7.53
N GLY A 62 -13.17 -19.41 6.77
CA GLY A 62 -12.04 -19.50 5.86
C GLY A 62 -12.01 -18.37 4.84
N LEU A 63 -13.16 -18.11 4.20
CA LEU A 63 -13.32 -17.02 3.25
C LEU A 63 -13.14 -15.63 3.91
N LEU A 64 -13.66 -15.44 5.13
CA LEU A 64 -13.49 -14.19 5.87
C LEU A 64 -12.01 -13.92 6.21
N ILE A 65 -11.28 -14.94 6.68
CA ILE A 65 -9.84 -14.82 6.97
C ILE A 65 -9.07 -14.46 5.70
N PHE A 66 -9.40 -15.07 4.57
CA PHE A 66 -8.77 -14.76 3.28
C PHE A 66 -9.05 -13.31 2.84
N ALA A 67 -10.30 -12.85 2.97
CA ALA A 67 -10.69 -11.47 2.68
C ALA A 67 -9.98 -10.45 3.59
N LEU A 68 -9.84 -10.76 4.88
CA LEU A 68 -9.10 -9.92 5.82
C LEU A 68 -7.60 -9.90 5.52
N ALA A 69 -6.99 -11.04 5.22
CA ALA A 69 -5.57 -11.14 4.89
C ALA A 69 -5.22 -10.28 3.66
N THR A 70 -6.02 -10.41 2.59
CA THR A 70 -5.88 -9.60 1.38
C THR A 70 -6.15 -8.11 1.64
N GLY A 71 -7.21 -7.79 2.41
CA GLY A 71 -7.52 -6.41 2.81
C GLY A 71 -6.41 -5.73 3.62
N LEU A 72 -5.79 -6.46 4.56
CA LEU A 72 -4.67 -5.96 5.36
C LEU A 72 -3.39 -5.77 4.54
N LEU A 73 -3.12 -6.69 3.61
CA LEU A 73 -2.01 -6.54 2.67
C LEU A 73 -2.18 -5.26 1.84
N TYR A 74 -3.36 -5.04 1.26
CA TYR A 74 -3.65 -3.82 0.52
C TYR A 74 -3.59 -2.57 1.40
N GLY A 75 -4.14 -2.62 2.61
CA GLY A 75 -4.09 -1.51 3.57
C GLY A 75 -2.68 -1.12 3.99
N LYS A 76 -1.74 -2.07 4.03
CA LYS A 76 -0.32 -1.80 4.32
C LYS A 76 0.37 -1.10 3.15
N PHE A 77 0.05 -1.46 1.90
CA PHE A 77 0.62 -0.82 0.70
C PHE A 77 -0.05 0.51 0.36
N SER A 78 -1.30 0.71 0.78
CA SER A 78 -2.05 1.93 0.52
C SER A 78 -1.60 3.13 1.36
N ARG A 79 -0.66 2.98 2.30
CA ARG A 79 -0.08 4.11 3.05
C ARG A 79 1.12 4.69 2.29
N PRO A 80 0.96 5.80 1.54
CA PRO A 80 2.10 6.43 0.88
C PRO A 80 3.08 6.95 1.93
N LYS A 81 4.30 6.42 1.97
CA LYS A 81 5.39 7.00 2.75
C LYS A 81 6.00 8.17 1.97
N ALA A 82 5.35 9.33 2.01
CA ALA A 82 5.93 10.56 1.50
C ALA A 82 7.11 10.97 2.39
N ARG A 83 8.34 10.68 1.95
CA ARG A 83 9.56 11.21 2.58
C ARG A 83 9.88 12.56 1.94
N ILE A 84 9.22 13.62 2.42
CA ILE A 84 9.58 14.99 2.05
C ILE A 84 10.69 15.45 2.99
N ILE A 85 11.89 15.59 2.44
CA ILE A 85 13.07 16.06 3.16
C ILE A 85 13.05 17.59 3.11
N HIS A 86 12.97 18.23 4.27
CA HIS A 86 12.98 19.68 4.37
C HIS A 86 14.40 20.20 4.65
N SER A 87 14.78 21.30 4.00
CA SER A 87 15.98 22.04 4.37
C SER A 87 15.78 22.67 5.75
N LYS A 88 16.78 22.58 6.63
CA LYS A 88 16.77 23.26 7.93
C LYS A 88 16.85 24.78 7.80
N ASN A 89 17.36 25.26 6.67
CA ASN A 89 17.58 26.68 6.42
C ASN A 89 16.62 27.14 5.33
N ALA A 90 15.80 28.14 5.66
CA ALA A 90 14.92 28.82 4.70
C ALA A 90 15.63 30.07 4.17
N LEU A 91 15.70 30.22 2.85
CA LEU A 91 16.19 31.43 2.21
C LEU A 91 15.03 32.42 2.09
N ILE A 92 15.14 33.58 2.76
CA ILE A 92 14.23 34.70 2.57
C ILE A 92 14.95 35.72 1.69
N SER A 93 14.69 35.65 0.38
CA SER A 93 15.11 36.67 -0.57
C SER A 93 13.87 37.43 -1.04
N GLY A 94 13.98 38.75 -1.25
CA GLY A 94 12.93 39.50 -1.94
C GLY A 94 12.66 38.85 -3.30
N TYR A 95 11.41 38.78 -3.72
CA TYR A 95 11.06 38.22 -5.02
C TYR A 95 11.13 39.34 -6.06
N LYS A 96 12.35 39.73 -6.46
CA LYS A 96 12.58 40.64 -7.59
C LYS A 96 13.20 39.85 -8.72
N LYS A 97 12.80 40.16 -9.96
CA LYS A 97 13.29 39.53 -11.22
C LYS A 97 14.83 39.49 -11.34
N GLU A 98 15.50 40.33 -10.57
CA GLU A 98 16.96 40.50 -10.52
C GLU A 98 17.66 39.62 -9.48
N ASN A 99 16.93 38.95 -8.60
CA ASN A 99 17.52 38.20 -7.49
C ASN A 99 17.98 36.82 -7.94
N LEU A 100 19.29 36.64 -7.88
CA LEU A 100 20.01 35.43 -8.22
C LEU A 100 20.06 34.52 -6.99
N VAL A 101 19.63 33.27 -7.14
CA VAL A 101 19.80 32.24 -6.10
C VAL A 101 20.83 31.25 -6.63
N TRP A 102 22.04 31.26 -6.06
CA TRP A 102 23.09 30.28 -6.33
C TRP A 102 23.46 30.11 -7.82
N GLY A 103 23.57 31.22 -8.56
CA GLY A 103 23.90 31.18 -10.00
C GLY A 103 22.75 30.69 -10.90
N ALA A 104 21.53 30.55 -10.36
CA ALA A 104 20.33 30.30 -11.14
C ALA A 104 19.44 31.56 -11.15
N ARG A 105 19.02 31.98 -12.34
CA ARG A 105 17.94 32.96 -12.52
C ARG A 105 16.64 32.20 -12.71
N PHE A 106 15.69 32.40 -11.80
CA PHE A 106 14.35 31.83 -11.91
C PHE A 106 13.58 32.53 -13.03
N ILE A 107 13.01 31.74 -13.94
CA ILE A 107 12.10 32.22 -14.96
C ILE A 107 10.72 32.30 -14.33
N LEU A 108 10.02 33.42 -14.53
CA LEU A 108 8.65 33.58 -14.04
C LEU A 108 7.70 32.78 -14.93
N ASN A 109 6.99 31.81 -14.36
CA ASN A 109 6.04 30.94 -15.07
C ASN A 109 4.62 31.52 -15.17
N PHE A 110 4.50 32.83 -15.01
CA PHE A 110 3.23 33.54 -15.06
C PHE A 110 3.28 34.51 -16.25
N GLN A 111 2.45 34.24 -17.25
CA GLN A 111 2.15 35.20 -18.30
C GLN A 111 0.68 35.61 -18.19
N GLU A 112 0.43 36.90 -18.31
CA GLU A 112 -0.93 37.42 -18.45
C GLU A 112 -1.37 37.18 -19.89
N SER A 113 -2.41 36.36 -20.06
CA SER A 113 -3.08 36.18 -21.34
C SER A 113 -3.74 37.51 -21.75
N PRO A 114 -3.91 37.81 -23.05
CA PRO A 114 -4.60 39.01 -23.54
C PRO A 114 -6.00 39.27 -22.94
N ASP A 115 -6.62 38.24 -22.35
CA ASP A 115 -7.91 38.28 -21.66
C ASP A 115 -7.83 38.61 -20.15
N GLY A 116 -6.66 39.00 -19.64
CA GLY A 116 -6.44 39.32 -18.21
C GLY A 116 -6.38 38.11 -17.28
N ALA A 117 -6.40 36.89 -17.82
CA ALA A 117 -6.21 35.66 -17.05
C ALA A 117 -4.71 35.37 -16.89
N THR A 118 -4.25 35.18 -15.64
CA THR A 118 -2.89 34.72 -15.37
C THR A 118 -2.77 33.22 -15.66
N ILE A 119 -2.00 32.85 -16.69
CA ILE A 119 -1.76 31.45 -17.04
C ILE A 119 -0.47 30.99 -16.33
N HIS A 120 -0.58 29.96 -15.49
CA HIS A 120 0.54 29.32 -14.80
C HIS A 120 1.00 28.08 -15.55
N TYR A 121 2.20 28.13 -16.11
CA TYR A 121 2.79 27.04 -16.88
C TYR A 121 3.51 26.05 -15.96
N VAL A 122 2.81 24.96 -15.60
CA VAL A 122 3.31 23.92 -14.68
C VAL A 122 4.49 23.13 -15.26
N ASN A 123 4.62 23.07 -16.59
CA ASN A 123 5.74 22.41 -17.27
C ASN A 123 7.08 23.13 -17.07
N MET A 124 7.06 24.43 -16.77
CA MET A 124 8.28 25.23 -16.60
C MET A 124 8.74 25.34 -15.14
N ILE A 125 8.13 24.59 -14.21
CA ILE A 125 8.39 24.73 -12.75
C ILE A 125 9.85 24.39 -12.37
N ASN A 126 10.53 23.58 -13.19
CA ASN A 126 11.92 23.20 -13.02
C ASN A 126 12.89 23.96 -13.93
N ASP A 127 12.39 24.86 -14.78
CA ASP A 127 13.23 25.57 -15.74
C ASP A 127 13.97 26.72 -15.04
N TYR A 128 15.30 26.70 -15.13
CA TYR A 128 16.17 27.75 -14.63
C TYR A 128 17.23 28.07 -15.68
N GLU A 129 17.64 29.32 -15.72
CA GLU A 129 18.77 29.73 -16.55
C GLU A 129 20.04 29.80 -15.69
N PRO A 130 21.09 29.04 -16.03
CA PRO A 130 22.36 29.13 -15.34
C PRO A 130 23.03 30.46 -15.70
N VAL A 131 23.16 31.35 -14.72
CA VAL A 131 23.81 32.65 -14.88
C VAL A 131 25.12 32.61 -14.11
N GLY A 132 26.22 32.96 -14.79
CA GLY A 132 27.53 33.11 -14.15
C GLY A 132 27.45 34.08 -12.97
N LEU A 133 28.07 33.70 -11.84
CA LEU A 133 28.14 34.56 -10.65
C LEU A 133 28.77 35.90 -11.06
N PRO A 134 28.11 37.05 -10.82
CA PRO A 134 28.72 38.34 -11.10
C PRO A 134 29.96 38.51 -10.23
N ASP A 135 31.03 39.04 -10.82
CA ASP A 135 32.25 39.41 -10.10
C ASP A 135 31.86 40.29 -8.91
N TYR A 136 32.23 39.85 -7.71
CA TYR A 136 31.76 40.29 -6.39
C TYR A 136 32.15 41.73 -6.01
N ARG A 137 32.44 42.58 -7.00
CA ARG A 137 32.98 43.93 -6.81
C ARG A 137 32.07 45.07 -7.25
N VAL A 138 30.88 44.85 -7.81
CA VAL A 138 29.99 45.99 -8.13
C VAL A 138 28.50 45.61 -8.12
N ALA A 139 27.87 45.63 -6.94
CA ALA A 139 26.46 46.00 -6.82
C ALA A 139 26.23 46.54 -5.40
N ALA A 140 26.52 47.83 -5.22
CA ALA A 140 26.26 48.57 -4.01
C ALA A 140 24.76 48.45 -3.64
N GLY A 141 24.44 47.55 -2.70
CA GLY A 141 23.09 47.39 -2.17
C GLY A 141 22.68 45.95 -1.82
N ALA A 142 23.33 44.93 -2.38
CA ALA A 142 22.98 43.54 -2.10
C ALA A 142 23.75 43.00 -0.90
N ARG A 143 23.10 42.96 0.28
CA ARG A 143 23.63 42.25 1.46
C ARG A 143 23.51 40.74 1.24
N VAL A 144 24.62 40.12 0.86
CA VAL A 144 24.75 38.66 0.73
C VAL A 144 25.00 38.07 2.12
N TYR A 145 24.07 37.25 2.61
CA TYR A 145 24.27 36.47 3.83
C TYR A 145 24.92 35.13 3.47
N LEU A 146 26.24 35.04 3.70
CA LEU A 146 27.00 33.78 3.68
C LEU A 146 26.69 33.00 4.95
N ILE A 147 26.00 31.86 4.83
CA ILE A 147 25.77 30.93 5.95
C ILE A 147 26.93 29.94 5.96
N ARG A 148 27.66 29.89 7.08
CA ARG A 148 28.74 28.92 7.36
C ARG A 148 28.17 27.63 7.93
#